data_AF-A0AAE3I6A3-F1
#
_entry.id   AF-A0AAE3I6A3-F1
#
_cell.length_a   1.000
_cell.length_b   1.000
_cell.length_c   1.000
_cell.angle_alpha   90.00
_cell.angle_beta   90.00
_cell.angle_gamma   90.00
#
_symmetry.space_group_name_H-M   'P 1'
#
loop_
_entity.id
_entity.type
_entity.pdbx_description
1 polymer ?
#
loop_
_entity_poly.entity_id
_entity_poly.type
_entity_poly.pdbx_seq_one_letter_code
_entity_poly.pdbx_strand_id
1 'polypeptide(L)'
;MRHPEQQASASYSPLSAVPPTPPATQETARLVAETIPFNLERGGRSIEATYSTRNGIVTVKYRGKTLSTYSPQGDEANYKAVARQLLSVMLTI
;
A
#
# COMPACT_ATOMS: atom_id res chain seq x y z
N MET A 1 64.55 18.91 3.70
CA MET A 1 64.78 17.61 4.36
C MET A 1 63.77 16.60 3.80
N ARG A 2 64.28 15.46 3.29
CA ARG A 2 63.61 14.16 3.02
C ARG A 2 62.49 14.07 1.95
N HIS A 3 62.81 13.40 0.84
CA HIS A 3 61.90 12.55 0.02
C HIS A 3 61.75 11.17 0.73
N PRO A 4 61.01 10.13 0.25
CA PRO A 4 60.05 9.92 -0.87
C PRO A 4 58.71 9.25 -0.38
N GLU A 5 57.72 8.85 -1.20
CA GLU A 5 57.45 7.49 -1.72
C GLU A 5 56.17 7.56 -2.61
N GLN A 6 56.25 7.25 -3.90
CA GLN A 6 55.77 5.99 -4.52
C GLN A 6 54.38 5.52 -4.06
N GLN A 7 53.40 5.48 -4.98
CA GLN A 7 52.96 4.23 -5.63
C GLN A 7 51.62 4.42 -6.36
N ALA A 8 51.68 4.35 -7.69
CA ALA A 8 50.51 4.14 -8.53
C ALA A 8 49.95 2.74 -8.27
N SER A 9 48.64 2.64 -8.02
CA SER A 9 47.75 1.60 -8.52
C SER A 9 46.40 1.68 -7.80
N ALA A 10 45.39 2.18 -8.52
CA ALA A 10 44.05 1.65 -8.37
C ALA A 10 43.28 1.92 -9.66
N SER A 11 43.34 0.96 -10.58
CA SER A 11 42.38 0.82 -11.66
C SER A 11 41.01 0.60 -11.04
N TYR A 12 40.18 1.64 -10.99
CA TYR A 12 38.75 1.46 -10.72
C TYR A 12 38.00 1.38 -12.05
N SER A 13 37.48 0.19 -12.34
CA SER A 13 36.60 -0.08 -13.47
C SER A 13 35.31 0.74 -13.35
N PRO A 14 34.81 1.42 -14.40
CA PRO A 14 33.49 2.02 -14.37
C PRO A 14 32.44 0.93 -14.58
N LEU A 15 31.90 0.38 -13.49
CA LEU A 15 30.76 -0.53 -13.57
C LEU A 15 29.49 0.26 -13.86
N SER A 16 29.05 0.12 -15.11
CA SER A 16 27.68 0.02 -15.64
C SER A 16 26.55 0.74 -14.89
N ALA A 17 25.87 1.59 -15.66
CA ALA A 17 24.72 2.36 -15.26
C ALA A 17 23.39 1.54 -15.26
N VAL A 18 22.50 1.91 -14.32
CA VAL A 18 21.00 1.84 -14.33
C VAL A 18 20.39 0.48 -13.89
N PRO A 19 19.33 0.44 -13.02
CA PRO A 19 18.17 1.34 -13.01
C PRO A 19 17.81 2.08 -11.72
N PRO A 20 16.98 3.15 -11.84
CA PRO A 20 16.39 3.82 -10.68
C PRO A 20 15.54 2.82 -9.92
N THR A 21 15.85 2.68 -8.64
CA THR A 21 14.98 2.05 -7.66
C THR A 21 13.60 2.70 -7.75
N PRO A 22 12.49 1.92 -7.87
CA PRO A 22 11.16 2.51 -7.71
C PRO A 22 11.10 3.21 -6.36
N PRO A 23 10.35 4.32 -6.24
CA PRO A 23 10.36 5.12 -5.04
C PRO A 23 10.04 4.22 -3.85
N ALA A 24 10.90 4.30 -2.83
CA ALA A 24 10.67 3.72 -1.53
C ALA A 24 9.22 4.01 -1.15
N THR A 25 8.38 2.97 -1.23
CA THR A 25 7.03 3.03 -0.71
C THR A 25 7.27 3.20 0.77
N GLN A 26 7.12 4.43 1.26
CA GLN A 26 7.38 4.80 2.64
C GLN A 26 6.92 3.65 3.53
N GLU A 27 7.89 3.00 4.16
CA GLU A 27 7.67 2.06 5.25
C GLU A 27 7.11 2.88 6.41
N THR A 28 5.86 3.34 6.25
CA THR A 28 4.95 3.42 7.36
C THR A 28 5.01 2.02 7.93
N ALA A 29 5.63 1.85 9.09
CA ALA A 29 5.54 0.64 9.88
C ALA A 29 4.04 0.39 10.06
N ARG A 30 3.45 -0.34 9.11
CA ARG A 30 2.02 -0.59 9.08
C ARG A 30 1.85 -1.48 10.29
N LEU A 31 1.19 -0.98 11.32
CA LEU A 31 0.49 -1.86 12.24
C LEU A 31 -0.23 -2.85 11.33
N VAL A 32 0.25 -4.09 11.29
CA VAL A 32 -0.37 -5.16 10.52
C VAL A 32 -1.63 -5.48 11.30
N ALA A 33 -2.65 -4.63 11.11
CA ALA A 33 -3.98 -4.95 11.52
C ALA A 33 -4.34 -6.22 10.73
N GLU A 34 -4.79 -7.24 11.46
CA GLU A 34 -5.38 -8.43 10.86
C GLU A 34 -6.51 -7.96 9.94
N THR A 35 -6.20 -7.91 8.65
CA THR A 35 -7.05 -7.32 7.63
C THR A 35 -7.38 -8.40 6.63
N ILE A 36 -8.67 -8.55 6.37
CA ILE A 36 -9.21 -9.45 5.38
C ILE A 36 -9.40 -8.64 4.09
N PRO A 37 -8.58 -8.86 3.06
CA PRO A 37 -8.81 -8.23 1.76
C PRO A 37 -9.99 -8.92 1.06
N PHE A 38 -10.81 -8.12 0.38
CA PHE A 38 -11.88 -8.63 -0.47
C PHE A 38 -12.18 -7.64 -1.60
N ASN A 39 -12.94 -8.09 -2.59
CA ASN A 39 -13.31 -7.28 -3.73
C ASN A 39 -14.83 -7.06 -3.79
N LEU A 40 -15.23 -5.87 -4.22
CA LEU A 40 -16.60 -5.54 -4.56
C LEU A 40 -16.75 -5.44 -6.08
N GLU A 41 -17.72 -6.16 -6.62
CA GLU A 41 -18.06 -6.06 -8.04
C GLU A 41 -19.08 -4.93 -8.26
N ARG A 42 -18.74 -3.98 -9.13
CA ARG A 42 -19.64 -2.88 -9.52
C ARG A 42 -19.42 -2.48 -10.98
N GLY A 43 -20.46 -2.65 -11.80
CA GLY A 43 -20.42 -2.22 -13.21
C GLY A 43 -19.30 -2.86 -14.02
N GLY A 44 -19.00 -4.15 -13.76
CA GLY A 44 -17.91 -4.88 -14.43
C GLY A 44 -16.51 -4.55 -13.93
N ARG A 45 -16.38 -3.84 -12.80
CA ARG A 45 -15.09 -3.53 -12.17
C ARG A 45 -15.03 -4.14 -10.77
N SER A 46 -13.87 -4.72 -10.48
CA SER A 46 -13.48 -5.15 -9.15
C SER A 46 -12.87 -3.98 -8.38
N ILE A 47 -13.33 -3.78 -7.15
CA ILE A 47 -12.96 -2.65 -6.30
C ILE A 47 -12.37 -3.20 -5.01
N GLU A 48 -11.15 -2.76 -4.70
CA GLU A 48 -10.40 -3.20 -3.54
C GLU A 48 -11.07 -2.70 -2.25
N ALA A 49 -11.29 -3.64 -1.32
CA ALA A 49 -11.74 -3.34 0.02
C ALA A 49 -11.01 -4.19 1.05
N THR A 50 -10.93 -3.70 2.28
CA THR A 50 -10.36 -4.43 3.41
C THR A 50 -11.28 -4.33 4.62
N TYR A 51 -11.31 -5.38 5.43
CA TYR A 51 -11.95 -5.38 6.74
C TYR A 51 -10.90 -5.68 7.80
N SER A 52 -10.72 -4.80 8.76
CA SER A 52 -9.83 -5.00 9.91
C SER A 52 -10.59 -5.68 11.03
N THR A 53 -10.27 -6.94 11.30
CA THR A 53 -10.94 -7.75 12.34
C THR A 53 -10.65 -7.22 13.73
N ARG A 54 -9.51 -6.54 13.91
CA ARG A 54 -9.08 -5.97 15.19
C ARG A 54 -9.97 -4.85 15.68
N ASN A 55 -10.43 -3.98 14.78
CA ASN A 55 -11.12 -2.75 15.13
C ASN A 55 -12.42 -2.53 14.34
N GLY A 56 -12.89 -3.54 13.61
CA GLY A 56 -14.15 -3.47 12.87
C GLY A 56 -14.15 -2.50 11.70
N ILE A 57 -12.99 -2.04 11.21
CA ILE A 57 -12.94 -1.01 10.17
C ILE A 57 -13.03 -1.62 8.78
N VAL A 58 -14.01 -1.17 8.00
CA VAL A 58 -14.14 -1.43 6.57
C VAL A 58 -13.52 -0.27 5.81
N THR A 59 -12.61 -0.55 4.88
CA THR A 59 -11.99 0.44 4.00
C THR A 59 -12.28 0.08 2.55
N VAL A 60 -12.70 1.06 1.75
CA VAL A 60 -12.94 0.91 0.31
C VAL A 60 -12.06 1.90 -0.43
N LYS A 61 -11.37 1.41 -1.48
CA LYS A 61 -10.51 2.23 -2.33
C LYS A 61 -11.08 2.27 -3.74
N TYR A 62 -11.42 3.46 -4.21
CA TYR A 62 -12.04 3.66 -5.52
C TYR A 62 -11.49 4.92 -6.20
N ARG A 63 -10.99 4.78 -7.43
CA ARG A 63 -10.45 5.88 -8.27
C ARG A 63 -9.47 6.82 -7.54
N GLY A 64 -8.56 6.25 -6.75
CA GLY A 64 -7.55 7.01 -5.99
C GLY A 64 -8.08 7.66 -4.71
N LYS A 65 -9.37 7.51 -4.39
CA LYS A 65 -9.97 7.90 -3.11
C LYS A 65 -10.08 6.68 -2.20
N THR A 66 -10.01 6.94 -0.90
CA THR A 66 -10.22 5.93 0.14
C THR A 66 -11.26 6.45 1.11
N LEU A 67 -12.28 5.65 1.41
CA LEU A 67 -13.16 5.88 2.54
C LEU A 67 -13.09 4.70 3.49
N SER A 68 -13.24 4.99 4.78
CA SER A 68 -13.30 3.98 5.83
C SER A 68 -14.47 4.26 6.75
N THR A 69 -15.11 3.19 7.25
CA THR A 69 -16.17 3.27 8.24
C THR A 69 -16.12 2.08 9.18
N TYR A 70 -16.84 2.16 10.30
CA TYR A 70 -16.94 1.08 11.27
C TYR A 70 -18.07 0.12 10.90
N SER A 71 -17.79 -1.19 10.99
CA SER A 71 -18.75 -2.29 10.89
C SER A 71 -18.78 -3.00 12.25
N PRO A 72 -19.84 -2.81 13.06
CA PRO A 72 -19.91 -3.30 14.44
C PRO A 72 -19.94 -4.81 14.64
N GLN A 73 -19.92 -5.60 13.57
CA GLN A 73 -20.08 -7.05 13.65
C GLN A 73 -19.05 -7.69 12.74
N GLY A 74 -18.25 -8.60 13.30
CA GLY A 74 -17.23 -9.36 12.57
C GLY A 74 -17.77 -10.43 11.61
N ASP A 75 -19.05 -10.33 11.25
CA ASP A 75 -19.67 -11.18 10.25
C ASP A 75 -19.34 -10.71 8.84
N GLU A 76 -19.04 -11.67 7.97
CA GLU A 76 -18.64 -11.41 6.60
C GLU A 76 -19.72 -10.74 5.76
N ALA A 77 -20.98 -11.15 5.90
CA ALA A 77 -22.06 -10.54 5.16
C ALA A 77 -22.23 -9.07 5.58
N ASN A 78 -22.02 -8.76 6.86
CA ASN A 78 -22.16 -7.41 7.38
C ASN A 78 -21.06 -6.47 6.83
N TYR A 79 -19.77 -6.80 7.01
CA TYR A 79 -18.71 -5.89 6.54
C TYR A 79 -18.72 -5.71 5.01
N LYS A 80 -19.13 -6.73 4.25
CA LYS A 80 -19.32 -6.62 2.80
C LYS A 80 -20.51 -5.71 2.45
N ALA A 81 -21.62 -5.77 3.18
CA ALA A 81 -22.75 -4.88 2.98
C ALA A 81 -22.39 -3.42 3.28
N VAL A 82 -21.69 -3.18 4.40
CA VAL A 82 -21.15 -1.86 4.76
C VAL A 82 -20.23 -1.32 3.68
N ALA A 83 -19.34 -2.16 3.13
CA ALA A 83 -18.44 -1.77 2.04
C ALA A 83 -19.21 -1.34 0.78
N ARG A 84 -20.30 -2.02 0.43
CA ARG A 84 -21.16 -1.63 -0.72
C ARG A 84 -21.88 -0.30 -0.48
N GLN A 85 -22.35 -0.06 0.74
CA GLN A 85 -22.96 1.23 1.11
C GLN A 85 -21.92 2.34 1.04
N LEU A 86 -20.73 2.12 1.61
CA LEU A 86 -19.63 3.06 1.58
C LEU A 86 -19.21 3.41 0.15
N LEU A 87 -19.12 2.41 -0.73
CA LEU A 87 -18.86 2.61 -2.16
C LEU A 87 -19.98 3.45 -2.81
N SER A 88 -21.25 3.22 -2.48
CA SER A 88 -22.36 3.99 -3.05
C SER A 88 -22.27 5.47 -2.65
N VAL A 89 -21.85 5.76 -1.41
CA VAL A 89 -21.54 7.12 -0.96
C VAL A 89 -20.38 7.71 -1.76
N MET A 90 -19.28 6.97 -1.94
CA MET A 90 -18.13 7.43 -2.74
C MET A 90 -18.48 7.79 -4.18
N LEU A 91 -19.48 7.13 -4.77
CA LEU A 91 -19.92 7.37 -6.14
C LEU A 91 -20.83 8.60 -6.27
N THR A 92 -21.33 9.12 -5.15
CA THR A 92 -22.24 10.27 -5.10
C THR A 92 -21.49 11.60 -4.91
N ILE A 93 -20.20 11.54 -4.53
CA ILE A 93 -19.31 12.69 -4.23
C ILE A 93 -18.32 12.89 -5.37
#